data_AF-A0A8S3XAP3-F1
#
_entry.id   AF-A0A8S3XAP3-F1
#
_cell.length_a   1.000
_cell.length_b   1.000
_cell.length_c   1.000
_cell.angle_alpha   90.00
_cell.angle_beta   90.00
_cell.angle_gamma   90.00
#
_symmetry.space_group_name_H-M   'P 1'
#
loop_
_entity.id
_entity.type
_entity.pdbx_description
1 polymer ?
#
loop_
_entity_poly.entity_id
_entity_poly.type
_entity_poly.pdbx_seq_one_letter_code
_entity_poly.pdbx_strand_id
1 'polypeptide(L)'
;MILNSIAFQDTAIVWIRDHRLHHKYSDTDADPYNASRGFFFSHIGWLLVRKHPKVIEKGKTIDMSDITNNPVLKFQRKYAIPVVGMCCFVIPTLVPIYFWNESFINAFYLNLFRYVYGLHVTFSVNSVTHLWGNKPYDKTIKPTQSIIVSLLSGGEGYHNYHHVFPWDYRTAEIGNNWINTSTLIIDLMAKIGLAYDLKTTTETMVLERIKRTGDGSNLWGIGRKL
;
A
#
# COMPACT_ATOMS: atom_id res chain seq x y z
N MET A 1 5.97 9.95 -8.16
CA MET A 1 5.12 11.16 -8.12
C MET A 1 3.96 11.08 -9.12
N ILE A 2 4.20 11.02 -10.42
CA ILE A 2 3.13 11.04 -11.45
C ILE A 2 2.16 9.86 -11.27
N LEU A 3 2.67 8.63 -11.17
CA LEU A 3 1.83 7.44 -10.95
C LEU A 3 0.98 7.53 -9.67
N ASN A 4 1.53 8.04 -8.57
CA ASN A 4 0.77 8.32 -7.35
C ASN A 4 -0.33 9.38 -7.56
N SER A 5 -0.08 10.37 -8.42
CA SER A 5 -1.07 11.40 -8.77
C SER A 5 -2.20 10.84 -9.64
N ILE A 6 -1.95 9.79 -10.43
CA ILE A 6 -2.99 9.06 -11.18
C ILE A 6 -3.92 8.26 -10.25
N ALA A 7 -3.40 7.80 -9.12
CA ALA A 7 -4.14 7.02 -8.13
C ALA A 7 -5.06 7.86 -7.25
N PHE A 8 -4.72 9.14 -7.06
CA PHE A 8 -5.49 10.11 -6.25
C PHE A 8 -5.87 9.59 -4.84
N GLN A 9 -4.87 9.12 -4.11
CA GLN A 9 -5.02 8.69 -2.71
C GLN A 9 -4.32 9.66 -1.77
N ASP A 10 -4.66 10.94 -1.90
CA ASP A 10 -3.95 12.04 -1.26
C ASP A 10 -2.51 12.26 -1.80
N THR A 11 -1.84 13.32 -1.34
CA THR A 11 -0.42 13.55 -1.72
C THR A 11 0.48 12.51 -1.07
N ALA A 12 1.60 12.15 -1.72
CA ALA A 12 2.55 11.18 -1.17
C ALA A 12 3.03 11.55 0.25
N ILE A 13 3.19 12.84 0.55
CA ILE A 13 3.58 13.30 1.91
C ILE A 13 2.52 12.93 2.95
N VAL A 14 1.24 13.11 2.64
CA VAL A 14 0.14 12.79 3.57
C VAL A 14 0.01 11.28 3.71
N TRP A 15 0.05 10.56 2.59
CA TRP A 15 -0.03 9.10 2.56
C TRP A 15 1.10 8.45 3.38
N ILE A 16 2.35 8.85 3.18
CA ILE A 16 3.50 8.31 3.92
C ILE A 16 3.38 8.58 5.42
N ARG A 17 2.94 9.77 5.83
CA ARG A 17 2.74 10.09 7.25
C ARG A 17 1.73 9.15 7.89
N ASP A 18 0.57 9.00 7.25
CA ASP A 18 -0.53 8.18 7.77
C ASP A 18 -0.14 6.69 7.78
N HIS A 19 0.61 6.23 6.77
CA HIS A 19 1.10 4.86 6.70
C HIS A 19 2.21 4.56 7.73
N ARG A 20 3.15 5.48 7.97
CA ARG A 20 4.12 5.37 9.09
C ARG A 20 3.41 5.27 10.44
N LEU A 21 2.38 6.09 10.62
CA LEU A 21 1.58 6.08 11.85
C LEU A 21 0.82 4.75 12.00
N HIS A 22 0.24 4.23 10.92
CA HIS A 22 -0.40 2.93 10.88
C HIS A 22 0.56 1.81 11.30
N HIS A 23 1.75 1.70 10.73
CA HIS A 23 2.70 0.68 11.17
C HIS A 23 3.11 0.80 12.64
N LYS A 24 3.30 2.04 13.12
CA LYS A 24 3.75 2.28 14.50
C LYS A 24 2.68 1.99 15.54
N TYR A 25 1.40 2.19 15.22
CA TYR A 25 0.29 2.05 16.16
C TYR A 25 -0.85 1.19 15.61
N SER A 26 -0.53 0.20 14.77
CA SER A 26 -1.48 -0.62 14.02
C SER A 26 -2.61 -1.13 14.90
N ASP A 27 -3.84 -1.02 14.38
CA ASP A 27 -5.04 -1.57 15.01
C ASP A 27 -5.39 -0.97 16.39
N THR A 28 -4.82 0.19 16.73
CA THR A 28 -5.18 1.01 17.90
C THR A 28 -5.95 2.28 17.49
N ASP A 29 -6.44 3.04 18.45
CA ASP A 29 -7.06 4.35 18.19
C ASP A 29 -6.13 5.41 17.55
N ALA A 30 -4.82 5.16 17.52
CA ALA A 30 -3.85 6.02 16.83
C ALA A 30 -3.60 5.61 15.37
N ASP A 31 -4.15 4.47 14.94
CA ASP A 31 -4.14 4.04 13.54
C ASP A 31 -5.26 4.74 12.74
N PRO A 32 -4.93 5.47 11.65
CA PRO A 32 -5.93 6.17 10.83
C PRO A 32 -7.03 5.25 10.27
N TYR A 33 -6.75 3.98 10.03
CA TYR A 33 -7.68 3.01 9.43
C TYR A 33 -7.81 1.73 10.27
N ASN A 34 -7.76 1.91 11.60
CA ASN A 34 -7.87 0.87 12.63
C ASN A 34 -8.89 -0.25 12.32
N ALA A 35 -8.39 -1.45 11.97
CA ALA A 35 -9.24 -2.60 11.69
C ALA A 35 -9.95 -3.19 12.91
N SER A 36 -9.55 -2.85 14.14
CA SER A 36 -10.31 -3.18 15.35
C SER A 36 -11.69 -2.53 15.42
N ARG A 37 -11.94 -1.49 14.61
CA ARG A 37 -13.27 -0.89 14.45
C ARG A 37 -14.14 -1.58 13.40
N GLY A 38 -13.67 -2.71 12.85
CA GLY A 38 -14.40 -3.55 11.90
C GLY A 38 -14.11 -3.24 10.43
N PHE A 39 -14.62 -4.10 9.57
CA PHE A 39 -14.38 -4.07 8.12
C PHE A 39 -14.79 -2.74 7.50
N PHE A 40 -16.00 -2.25 7.78
CA PHE A 40 -16.49 -1.03 7.14
C PHE A 40 -15.61 0.18 7.46
N PHE A 41 -15.19 0.32 8.73
CA PHE A 41 -14.33 1.43 9.14
C PHE A 41 -12.96 1.39 8.46
N SER A 42 -12.29 0.23 8.50
CA SER A 42 -10.97 0.04 7.89
C SER A 42 -10.98 0.09 6.36
N HIS A 43 -12.10 -0.26 5.73
CA HIS A 43 -12.22 -0.20 4.27
C HIS A 43 -12.46 1.23 3.79
N ILE A 44 -13.53 1.89 4.23
CA ILE A 44 -13.88 3.24 3.73
C ILE A 44 -14.38 4.20 4.81
N GLY A 45 -14.92 3.69 5.92
CA GLY A 45 -15.53 4.51 6.95
C GLY A 45 -14.58 5.54 7.58
N TRP A 46 -13.28 5.25 7.61
CA TRP A 46 -12.25 6.19 8.08
C TRP A 46 -12.16 7.49 7.26
N LEU A 47 -12.55 7.47 5.98
CA LEU A 47 -12.63 8.65 5.12
C LEU A 47 -13.91 9.48 5.36
N LEU A 48 -14.94 8.87 5.95
CA LEU A 48 -16.27 9.48 6.11
C LEU A 48 -16.46 10.18 7.46
N VAL A 49 -15.44 10.13 8.33
CA VAL A 49 -15.48 10.71 9.67
C VAL A 49 -14.21 11.50 9.97
N ARG A 50 -14.27 12.33 11.00
CA ARG A 50 -13.07 13.00 11.51
C ARG A 50 -12.11 11.96 12.09
N LYS A 51 -10.82 12.17 11.89
CA LYS A 51 -9.77 11.35 12.50
C LYS A 51 -9.89 11.38 14.03
N HIS A 52 -9.64 10.23 14.66
CA HIS A 52 -9.64 10.13 16.11
C HIS A 52 -8.54 11.06 16.72
N PRO A 53 -8.74 11.69 17.89
CA PRO A 53 -7.76 12.60 18.47
C PRO A 53 -6.36 12.01 18.63
N LYS A 54 -6.24 10.72 18.98
CA LYS A 54 -4.95 10.02 19.08
C LYS A 54 -4.20 9.93 17.74
N VAL A 55 -4.90 9.85 16.60
CA VAL A 55 -4.27 9.90 15.27
C VAL A 55 -3.57 11.25 15.06
N ILE A 56 -4.23 12.33 15.49
CA ILE A 56 -3.69 13.70 15.37
C ILE A 56 -2.52 13.89 16.33
N GLU A 57 -2.67 13.46 17.59
CA GLU A 57 -1.64 13.55 18.62
C GLU A 57 -0.39 12.77 18.23
N LYS A 58 -0.54 11.47 17.94
CA LYS A 58 0.60 10.59 17.61
C LYS A 58 1.18 10.88 16.23
N GLY A 59 0.36 11.38 15.29
CA GLY A 59 0.81 11.82 13.97
C GLY A 59 1.87 12.93 14.03
N LYS A 60 1.86 13.77 15.07
CA LYS A 60 2.90 14.80 15.29
C LYS A 60 4.26 14.21 15.71
N THR A 61 4.29 12.97 16.19
CA THR A 61 5.51 12.29 16.65
C THR A 61 6.22 11.49 15.56
N ILE A 62 5.62 11.43 14.35
CA ILE A 62 6.21 10.76 13.20
C ILE A 62 7.23 11.69 12.57
N ASP A 63 8.49 11.25 12.54
CA ASP A 63 9.52 11.94 11.76
C ASP A 63 9.15 11.88 10.27
N MET A 64 9.22 13.04 9.63
CA MET A 64 8.92 13.25 8.22
C MET A 64 10.01 14.13 7.57
N SER A 65 11.14 14.35 8.22
CA SER A 65 12.22 15.23 7.73
C SER A 65 12.76 14.77 6.38
N ASP A 66 12.95 13.47 6.18
CA ASP A 66 13.37 12.84 4.93
C ASP A 66 12.38 13.09 3.78
N ILE A 67 11.07 13.01 4.07
CA ILE A 67 10.01 13.19 3.08
C ILE A 67 9.76 14.67 2.78
N THR A 68 9.71 15.50 3.82
CA THR A 68 9.42 16.93 3.71
C THR A 68 10.60 17.71 3.12
N ASN A 69 11.82 17.19 3.18
CA ASN A 69 12.97 17.78 2.49
C ASN A 69 13.11 17.34 1.03
N ASN A 70 12.34 16.34 0.58
CA ASN A 70 12.37 15.92 -0.82
C ASN A 70 11.70 16.96 -1.75
N PRO A 71 12.43 17.57 -2.71
CA PRO A 71 11.91 18.62 -3.57
C PRO A 71 10.79 18.13 -4.52
N VAL A 72 10.85 16.87 -4.97
CA VAL A 72 9.83 16.28 -5.86
C VAL A 72 8.51 16.14 -5.10
N LEU A 73 8.54 15.69 -3.85
CA LEU A 73 7.33 15.55 -3.05
C LEU A 73 6.75 16.90 -2.60
N LYS A 74 7.63 17.87 -2.30
CA LYS A 74 7.24 19.27 -2.07
C LYS A 74 6.53 19.86 -3.29
N PHE A 75 7.07 19.63 -4.49
CA PHE A 75 6.44 20.06 -5.75
C PHE A 75 5.05 19.45 -5.91
N GLN A 76 4.93 18.12 -5.76
CA GLN A 76 3.64 17.43 -5.85
C GLN A 76 2.62 18.02 -4.89
N ARG A 77 3.02 18.25 -3.63
CA ARG A 77 2.12 18.80 -2.61
C ARG A 77 1.71 20.23 -2.91
N LYS A 78 2.64 21.08 -3.37
CA LYS A 78 2.36 22.48 -3.73
C LYS A 78 1.36 22.58 -4.89
N TYR A 79 1.47 21.69 -5.86
CA TYR A 79 0.63 21.68 -7.07
C TYR A 79 -0.36 20.52 -7.08
N ALA A 80 -0.80 20.05 -5.92
CA ALA A 80 -1.60 18.83 -5.81
C ALA A 80 -2.87 18.90 -6.64
N ILE A 81 -3.65 20.00 -6.54
CA ILE A 81 -4.90 20.17 -7.28
C ILE A 81 -4.69 20.06 -8.80
N PRO A 82 -3.85 20.90 -9.44
CA PRO A 82 -3.66 20.81 -10.88
C PRO A 82 -2.98 19.50 -11.32
N VAL A 83 -1.95 19.01 -10.60
CA VAL A 83 -1.23 17.80 -10.99
C VAL A 83 -2.10 16.55 -10.87
N VAL A 84 -2.77 16.36 -9.72
CA VAL A 84 -3.62 15.20 -9.47
C VAL A 84 -4.88 15.26 -10.33
N GLY A 85 -5.52 16.43 -10.47
CA GLY A 85 -6.67 16.60 -11.34
C GLY A 85 -6.36 16.26 -12.80
N MET A 86 -5.21 16.72 -13.30
CA MET A 86 -4.76 16.40 -14.66
C MET A 86 -4.42 14.91 -14.83
N CYS A 87 -3.64 14.34 -13.91
CA CYS A 87 -3.19 12.95 -14.01
C CYS A 87 -4.30 11.92 -13.79
N CYS A 88 -5.23 12.16 -12.85
CA CYS A 88 -6.27 11.20 -12.49
C CYS A 88 -7.51 11.32 -13.39
N PHE A 89 -7.90 12.54 -13.78
CA PHE A 89 -9.18 12.77 -14.46
C PHE A 89 -9.03 13.26 -15.89
N VAL A 90 -8.30 14.35 -16.13
CA VAL A 90 -8.28 14.98 -17.47
C VAL A 90 -7.57 14.11 -18.50
N ILE A 91 -6.31 13.73 -18.24
CA ILE A 91 -5.51 12.97 -19.21
C ILE A 91 -6.14 11.61 -19.51
N PRO A 92 -6.52 10.78 -18.52
CA PRO A 92 -7.08 9.46 -18.80
C PRO A 92 -8.45 9.51 -19.50
N THR A 93 -9.21 10.62 -19.38
CA THR A 93 -10.45 10.81 -20.13
C THR A 93 -10.21 11.33 -21.55
N LEU A 94 -9.21 12.20 -21.77
CA LEU A 94 -8.94 12.75 -23.11
C LEU A 94 -8.21 11.77 -24.03
N VAL A 95 -7.29 10.95 -23.50
CA VAL A 95 -6.52 10.00 -24.32
C VAL A 95 -7.41 9.09 -25.18
N PRO A 96 -8.46 8.43 -24.62
CA PRO A 96 -9.38 7.63 -25.43
C PRO A 96 -10.09 8.39 -26.55
N ILE A 97 -10.47 9.63 -26.29
CA ILE A 97 -11.18 10.47 -27.23
C ILE A 97 -10.28 10.80 -28.43
N TYR A 98 -9.03 11.18 -28.18
CA TYR A 98 -8.12 11.62 -29.23
C TYR A 98 -7.41 10.47 -29.97
N PHE A 99 -7.12 9.36 -29.31
CA PHE A 99 -6.28 8.30 -29.90
C PHE A 99 -7.06 7.13 -30.50
N TRP A 100 -8.31 6.92 -30.11
CA TRP A 100 -9.15 5.86 -30.69
C TRP A 100 -10.63 6.25 -30.81
N ASN A 101 -10.92 7.56 -30.85
CA ASN A 101 -12.23 8.13 -31.16
C ASN A 101 -13.37 7.66 -30.24
N GLU A 102 -13.08 7.48 -28.94
CA GLU A 102 -14.09 7.18 -27.93
C GLU A 102 -14.97 8.41 -27.63
N SER A 103 -16.23 8.18 -27.26
CA SER A 103 -17.12 9.24 -26.81
C SER A 103 -16.70 9.81 -25.44
N PHE A 104 -16.95 11.10 -25.22
CA PHE A 104 -16.65 11.74 -23.93
C PHE A 104 -17.32 11.04 -22.74
N ILE A 105 -18.60 10.66 -22.90
CA ILE A 105 -19.39 10.00 -21.85
C ILE A 105 -18.73 8.69 -21.43
N ASN A 106 -18.42 7.81 -22.39
CA ASN A 106 -17.78 6.53 -22.09
C ASN A 106 -16.39 6.70 -21.46
N ALA A 107 -15.55 7.57 -22.04
CA ALA A 107 -14.20 7.82 -21.53
C ALA A 107 -14.22 8.37 -20.10
N PHE A 108 -15.17 9.25 -19.78
CA PHE A 108 -15.33 9.81 -18.45
C PHE A 108 -15.79 8.75 -17.44
N TYR A 109 -16.86 8.01 -17.74
CA TYR A 109 -17.40 6.99 -16.82
C TYR A 109 -16.45 5.81 -16.62
N LEU A 110 -15.75 5.35 -17.66
CA LEU A 110 -14.73 4.31 -17.52
C LEU A 110 -13.54 4.77 -16.67
N ASN A 111 -13.14 6.05 -16.79
CA ASN A 111 -12.09 6.59 -15.92
C ASN A 111 -12.56 6.71 -14.46
N LEU A 112 -13.80 7.12 -14.22
CA LEU A 112 -14.38 7.11 -12.86
C LEU A 112 -14.43 5.69 -12.29
N PHE A 113 -14.85 4.71 -13.09
CA PHE A 113 -14.84 3.30 -12.68
C PHE A 113 -13.41 2.83 -12.33
N ARG A 114 -12.41 3.12 -13.18
CA ARG A 114 -10.99 2.82 -12.91
C ARG A 114 -10.56 3.41 -11.56
N TYR A 115 -10.89 4.67 -11.29
CA TYR A 115 -10.53 5.33 -10.04
C TYR A 115 -11.19 4.66 -8.83
N VAL A 116 -12.50 4.45 -8.86
CA VAL A 116 -13.26 3.82 -7.77
C VAL A 116 -12.79 2.38 -7.52
N TYR A 117 -12.59 1.61 -8.59
CA TYR A 117 -12.05 0.26 -8.50
C TYR A 117 -10.67 0.25 -7.84
N GLY A 118 -9.76 1.14 -8.27
CA GLY A 118 -8.43 1.28 -7.68
C GLY A 118 -8.47 1.62 -6.19
N LEU A 119 -9.39 2.51 -5.76
CA LEU A 119 -9.61 2.79 -4.34
C LEU A 119 -10.00 1.54 -3.56
N HIS A 120 -11.00 0.79 -4.03
CA HIS A 120 -11.47 -0.40 -3.32
C HIS A 120 -10.42 -1.51 -3.24
N VAL A 121 -9.58 -1.66 -4.27
CA VAL A 121 -8.42 -2.55 -4.23
C VAL A 121 -7.46 -2.13 -3.12
N THR A 122 -7.06 -0.86 -3.05
CA THR A 122 -6.18 -0.39 -1.97
C THR A 122 -6.85 -0.52 -0.59
N PHE A 123 -8.12 -0.14 -0.47
CA PHE A 123 -8.86 -0.23 0.79
C PHE A 123 -9.00 -1.65 1.29
N SER A 124 -8.99 -2.64 0.38
CA SER A 124 -8.99 -4.06 0.76
C SER A 124 -7.71 -4.47 1.49
N VAL A 125 -6.58 -3.80 1.24
CA VAL A 125 -5.34 -4.01 2.02
C VAL A 125 -5.60 -3.63 3.48
N ASN A 126 -6.17 -2.45 3.74
CA ASN A 126 -6.45 -2.01 5.12
C ASN A 126 -7.51 -2.87 5.83
N SER A 127 -8.49 -3.41 5.09
CA SER A 127 -9.61 -4.15 5.69
C SER A 127 -9.44 -5.67 5.63
N VAL A 128 -9.40 -6.26 4.44
CA VAL A 128 -9.35 -7.72 4.24
C VAL A 128 -8.08 -8.28 4.87
N THR A 129 -6.94 -7.67 4.61
CA THR A 129 -5.65 -8.18 5.09
C THR A 129 -5.35 -7.86 6.56
N HIS A 130 -6.28 -7.24 7.28
CA HIS A 130 -6.21 -7.13 8.75
C HIS A 130 -7.23 -8.03 9.47
N LEU A 131 -8.16 -8.65 8.72
CA LEU A 131 -9.29 -9.38 9.29
C LEU A 131 -9.29 -10.86 8.91
N TRP A 132 -8.90 -11.19 7.68
CA TRP A 132 -9.04 -12.55 7.15
C TRP A 132 -7.78 -13.00 6.41
N GLY A 133 -7.34 -14.22 6.71
CA GLY A 133 -6.16 -14.84 6.14
C GLY A 133 -5.26 -15.46 7.20
N ASN A 134 -4.10 -15.94 6.78
CA ASN A 134 -3.16 -16.64 7.65
C ASN A 134 -2.05 -15.73 8.14
N LYS A 135 -1.35 -16.13 9.21
CA LYS A 135 -0.32 -15.35 9.89
C LYS A 135 0.98 -16.16 10.10
N PRO A 136 1.65 -16.55 9.00
CA PRO A 136 2.82 -17.42 9.07
C PRO A 136 4.02 -16.80 9.81
N TYR A 137 4.14 -15.46 9.85
CA TYR A 137 5.30 -14.78 10.46
C TYR A 137 5.02 -14.32 11.89
N ASP A 138 3.84 -13.75 12.13
CA ASP A 138 3.45 -13.31 13.48
C ASP A 138 1.94 -13.36 13.69
N LYS A 139 1.48 -14.30 14.53
CA LYS A 139 0.08 -14.48 14.88
C LYS A 139 -0.46 -13.49 15.91
N THR A 140 0.42 -12.74 16.58
CA THR A 140 0.07 -11.79 17.66
C THR A 140 -0.43 -10.45 17.13
N ILE A 141 -0.11 -10.13 15.87
CA ILE A 141 -0.60 -8.92 15.17
C ILE A 141 -1.84 -9.24 14.33
N LYS A 142 -2.62 -8.24 13.93
CA LYS A 142 -3.80 -8.44 13.06
C LYS A 142 -3.51 -8.74 11.59
N PRO A 143 -2.51 -8.11 10.93
CA PRO A 143 -2.20 -8.34 9.52
C PRO A 143 -2.11 -9.82 9.14
N THR A 144 -2.65 -10.16 7.98
CA THR A 144 -2.78 -11.51 7.42
C THR A 144 -2.23 -11.56 6.00
N GLN A 145 -1.87 -12.76 5.54
CA GLN A 145 -1.61 -13.02 4.12
C GLN A 145 -2.92 -13.27 3.39
N SER A 146 -3.13 -12.60 2.25
CA SER A 146 -4.28 -12.82 1.37
C SER A 146 -3.86 -12.82 -0.10
N ILE A 147 -3.91 -14.00 -0.74
CA ILE A 147 -3.54 -14.16 -2.16
C ILE A 147 -4.44 -13.36 -3.09
N ILE A 148 -5.74 -13.29 -2.78
CA ILE A 148 -6.72 -12.55 -3.58
C ILE A 148 -6.36 -11.06 -3.57
N VAL A 149 -6.04 -10.52 -2.38
CA VAL A 149 -5.63 -9.12 -2.29
C VAL A 149 -4.30 -8.92 -3.00
N SER A 150 -3.31 -9.80 -2.84
CA SER A 150 -2.03 -9.70 -3.56
C SER A 150 -2.21 -9.64 -5.07
N LEU A 151 -3.07 -10.48 -5.65
CA LEU A 151 -3.35 -10.48 -7.09
C LEU A 151 -3.97 -9.17 -7.56
N LEU A 152 -4.91 -8.62 -6.78
CA LEU A 152 -5.60 -7.38 -7.13
C LEU A 152 -4.73 -6.14 -6.93
N SER A 153 -3.93 -6.11 -5.86
CA SER A 153 -3.12 -4.95 -5.46
C SER A 153 -1.70 -4.96 -6.01
N GLY A 154 -1.31 -5.98 -6.77
CA GLY A 154 0.03 -6.09 -7.34
C GLY A 154 1.12 -6.49 -6.35
N GLY A 155 0.75 -7.23 -5.30
CA GLY A 155 1.69 -7.77 -4.30
C GLY A 155 1.38 -7.40 -2.86
N GLU A 156 0.56 -6.37 -2.62
CA GLU A 156 0.37 -5.80 -1.27
C GLU A 156 -0.50 -6.67 -0.33
N GLY A 157 -0.90 -7.87 -0.75
CA GLY A 157 -1.62 -8.82 0.10
C GLY A 157 -0.72 -9.69 0.98
N TYR A 158 0.61 -9.58 0.87
CA TYR A 158 1.57 -10.18 1.79
C TYR A 158 1.70 -9.37 3.10
N HIS A 159 0.57 -9.00 3.68
CA HIS A 159 0.49 -7.98 4.72
C HIS A 159 1.03 -8.43 6.09
N ASN A 160 0.93 -9.72 6.43
CA ASN A 160 1.55 -10.25 7.65
C ASN A 160 3.08 -10.16 7.56
N TYR A 161 3.67 -10.47 6.40
CA TYR A 161 5.11 -10.30 6.18
C TYR A 161 5.50 -8.83 6.25
N HIS A 162 4.80 -7.99 5.50
CA HIS A 162 5.06 -6.56 5.40
C HIS A 162 5.04 -5.86 6.77
N HIS A 163 4.09 -6.18 7.64
CA HIS A 163 4.04 -5.61 8.99
C HIS A 163 5.14 -6.12 9.93
N VAL A 164 5.64 -7.34 9.70
CA VAL A 164 6.74 -7.91 10.48
C VAL A 164 8.10 -7.37 10.02
N PHE A 165 8.27 -7.15 8.71
CA PHE A 165 9.50 -6.67 8.07
C PHE A 165 9.24 -5.44 7.18
N PRO A 166 8.82 -4.29 7.75
CA PRO A 166 8.38 -3.13 6.99
C PRO A 166 9.49 -2.43 6.19
N TRP A 167 10.75 -2.83 6.37
CA TRP A 167 11.90 -2.30 5.63
C TRP A 167 12.28 -3.14 4.40
N ASP A 168 11.68 -4.31 4.20
CA ASP A 168 11.94 -5.14 3.02
C ASP A 168 11.27 -4.52 1.79
N TYR A 169 12.05 -4.16 0.77
CA TYR A 169 11.53 -3.46 -0.41
C TYR A 169 10.51 -4.30 -1.20
N ARG A 170 10.52 -5.63 -1.04
CA ARG A 170 9.67 -6.55 -1.79
C ARG A 170 8.31 -6.74 -1.17
N THR A 171 8.11 -6.31 0.08
CA THR A 171 6.90 -6.52 0.89
C THR A 171 6.45 -7.99 1.01
N ALA A 172 7.26 -8.95 0.57
CA ALA A 172 6.96 -10.37 0.47
C ALA A 172 8.20 -11.23 0.73
N GLU A 173 8.01 -12.49 1.13
CA GLU A 173 9.13 -13.42 1.29
C GLU A 173 9.76 -13.82 -0.06
N ILE A 174 11.03 -14.24 -0.03
CA ILE A 174 11.85 -14.59 -1.21
C ILE A 174 11.16 -15.68 -2.04
N GLY A 175 11.06 -15.43 -3.36
CA GLY A 175 10.65 -16.43 -4.35
C GLY A 175 9.20 -16.36 -4.81
N ASN A 176 8.35 -15.48 -4.25
CA ASN A 176 6.96 -15.32 -4.70
C ASN A 176 6.68 -14.00 -5.46
N ASN A 177 7.72 -13.42 -6.09
CA ASN A 177 7.64 -12.11 -6.75
C ASN A 177 6.75 -12.11 -8.01
N TRP A 178 6.23 -13.27 -8.46
CA TRP A 178 5.52 -13.37 -9.74
C TRP A 178 4.13 -12.72 -9.70
N ILE A 179 3.52 -12.66 -8.51
CA ILE A 179 2.28 -11.90 -8.29
C ILE A 179 2.53 -10.52 -7.67
N ASN A 180 3.80 -10.17 -7.41
CA ASN A 180 4.22 -8.90 -6.86
C ASN A 180 4.78 -8.00 -7.97
N THR A 181 3.87 -7.38 -8.71
CA THR A 181 4.22 -6.50 -9.83
C THR A 181 4.99 -5.26 -9.36
N SER A 182 4.75 -4.77 -8.14
CA SER A 182 5.54 -3.70 -7.52
C SER A 182 7.04 -4.06 -7.48
N THR A 183 7.37 -5.26 -6.99
CA THR A 183 8.75 -5.75 -6.91
C THR A 183 9.37 -5.91 -8.30
N LEU A 184 8.62 -6.45 -9.27
CA LEU A 184 9.10 -6.61 -10.64
C LEU A 184 9.48 -5.27 -11.30
N ILE A 185 8.67 -4.22 -11.04
CA ILE A 185 8.97 -2.87 -11.54
C ILE A 185 10.23 -2.33 -10.88
N ILE A 186 10.37 -2.47 -9.55
CA ILE A 186 11.57 -2.02 -8.82
C ILE A 186 12.82 -2.75 -9.31
N ASP A 187 12.75 -4.07 -9.50
CA ASP A 187 13.84 -4.89 -10.04
C ASP A 187 14.25 -4.44 -11.45
N LEU A 188 13.27 -4.13 -12.31
CA LEU A 188 13.55 -3.60 -13.64
C LEU A 188 14.25 -2.24 -13.56
N MET A 189 13.77 -1.34 -12.69
CA MET A 189 14.40 -0.03 -12.48
C MET A 189 15.82 -0.19 -11.92
N ALA A 190 16.07 -1.17 -11.06
CA ALA A 190 17.39 -1.46 -10.55
C ALA A 190 18.35 -1.99 -11.63
N LYS A 191 17.86 -2.86 -12.52
CA LYS A 191 18.65 -3.36 -13.67
C LYS A 191 19.13 -2.24 -14.59
N ILE A 192 18.37 -1.17 -14.73
CA ILE A 192 18.74 0.00 -15.55
C ILE A 192 19.36 1.14 -14.74
N GLY A 193 19.69 0.91 -13.46
CA GLY A 193 20.39 1.88 -12.59
C GLY A 193 19.53 3.02 -12.03
N LEU A 194 18.20 2.95 -12.16
CA LEU A 194 17.26 3.95 -11.60
C LEU A 194 16.84 3.65 -10.16
N ALA A 195 17.11 2.44 -9.65
CA ALA A 195 16.92 2.07 -8.25
C ALA A 195 18.17 1.34 -7.73
N TYR A 196 18.49 1.52 -6.46
CA TYR A 196 19.65 0.92 -5.79
C TYR A 196 19.40 0.88 -4.27
N ASP A 197 20.34 0.31 -3.50
CA ASP A 197 20.22 0.10 -2.04
C ASP A 197 18.92 -0.64 -1.65
N LEU A 198 18.56 -1.65 -2.44
CA LEU A 198 17.37 -2.48 -2.20
C LEU A 198 17.58 -3.35 -0.97
N LYS A 199 16.81 -3.10 0.09
CA LYS A 199 16.93 -3.80 1.38
C LYS A 199 16.03 -5.02 1.44
N THR A 200 16.60 -6.17 1.77
CA THR A 200 15.86 -7.43 1.94
C THR A 200 16.12 -8.06 3.30
N THR A 201 15.11 -8.71 3.85
CA THR A 201 15.22 -9.51 5.06
C THR A 201 15.99 -10.79 4.75
N THR A 202 16.94 -11.16 5.61
CA THR A 202 17.68 -12.41 5.44
C THR A 202 16.78 -13.61 5.73
N GLU A 203 17.06 -14.72 5.05
CA GLU A 203 16.32 -15.95 5.24
C GLU A 203 16.34 -16.44 6.69
N THR A 204 17.49 -16.32 7.37
CA THR A 204 17.63 -16.69 8.79
C THR A 204 16.68 -15.87 9.67
N MET A 205 16.59 -14.55 9.46
CA MET A 205 15.68 -13.69 10.23
C MET A 205 14.21 -14.09 10.03
N VAL A 206 13.84 -14.44 8.80
CA VAL A 206 12.48 -14.91 8.49
C VAL A 206 12.18 -16.22 9.22
N LEU A 207 13.07 -17.21 9.11
CA LEU A 207 12.89 -18.52 9.75
C LEU A 207 12.82 -18.44 11.28
N GLU A 208 13.68 -17.63 11.90
CA GLU A 208 13.66 -17.40 13.34
C GLU A 208 12.34 -16.74 13.78
N ARG A 209 11.83 -15.80 12.99
CA ARG A 209 10.55 -15.14 13.30
C ARG A 209 9.37 -16.10 13.17
N ILE A 210 9.32 -16.91 12.11
CA ILE A 210 8.29 -17.96 11.94
C ILE A 210 8.31 -18.92 13.13
N LYS A 211 9.48 -19.43 13.52
CA LYS A 211 9.62 -20.34 14.67
C LYS A 211 9.13 -19.72 15.98
N ARG A 212 9.36 -18.42 16.17
CA ARG A 212 9.03 -17.72 17.41
C ARG A 212 7.54 -17.33 17.50
N THR A 213 6.96 -16.82 16.42
CA THR A 213 5.62 -16.17 16.46
C THR A 213 4.65 -16.61 15.37
N GLY A 214 5.05 -17.48 14.45
CA GLY A 214 4.18 -17.97 13.39
C GLY A 214 2.97 -18.75 13.91
N ASP A 215 1.91 -18.79 13.11
CA ASP A 215 0.71 -19.61 13.36
C ASP A 215 0.84 -21.07 12.87
N GLY A 216 1.96 -21.42 12.23
CA GLY A 216 2.22 -22.75 11.69
C GLY A 216 1.63 -23.00 10.30
N SER A 217 0.94 -22.01 9.71
CA SER A 217 0.56 -22.06 8.31
C SER A 217 1.80 -21.93 7.43
N ASN A 218 1.87 -22.71 6.35
CA ASN A 218 2.91 -22.56 5.33
C ASN A 218 2.27 -22.10 4.04
N LEU A 219 2.36 -20.80 3.79
CA LEU A 219 1.79 -20.20 2.61
C LEU A 219 2.71 -19.04 2.23
N TRP A 220 3.81 -19.32 1.53
CA TRP A 220 4.41 -18.42 0.53
C TRP A 220 5.78 -17.78 0.81
N GLY A 221 6.67 -18.51 1.47
CA GLY A 221 8.08 -18.41 1.13
C GLY A 221 8.80 -19.70 1.45
N ILE A 222 9.25 -20.32 0.35
CA ILE A 222 9.84 -21.65 0.23
C ILE A 222 8.89 -22.77 0.68
N GLY A 223 8.66 -23.74 -0.21
CA GLY A 223 8.02 -25.03 0.09
C GLY A 223 8.86 -25.90 1.03
N ARG A 224 9.29 -25.34 2.16
CA ARG A 224 10.01 -26.05 3.21
C ARG A 224 8.99 -26.74 4.08
N LYS A 225 9.05 -28.07 4.06
CA LYS A 225 8.58 -28.86 5.20
C LYS A 225 9.36 -28.37 6.41
N LEU A 226 8.64 -27.85 7.41
CA LEU A 226 9.18 -27.59 8.74
C LEU A 226 9.69 -28.89 9.35
#